data_AF-A0A8T3W941-F1
#
_entry.id   AF-A0A8T3W941-F1
#
_cell.length_a   1.000
_cell.length_b   1.000
_cell.length_c   1.000
_cell.angle_alpha   90.00
_cell.angle_beta   90.00
_cell.angle_gamma   90.00
#
_symmetry.space_group_name_H-M   'P 1'
#
loop_
_entity.id
_entity.type
_entity.pdbx_description
1 polymer ?
#
loop_
_entity_poly.entity_id
_entity_poly.type
_entity_poly.pdbx_seq_one_letter_code
_entity_poly.pdbx_strand_id
1 'polypeptide(L)'
;YNGFDLILLPGKAVIQTDSEIDLTKSGETTKHSDLKVNVLTKLYEILIVVQEIINQESEFCNFDELGFNLLYPEFSVEETKTEDSTIYTINQLESNEKFRFAIRGCVIPPGI
;
A
#
# COMPACT_ATOMS: atom_id res chain seq x y z
N TYR A 1 23.60 -9.83 -5.58
CA TYR A 1 22.25 -9.29 -5.33
C TYR A 1 22.27 -7.84 -5.74
N ASN A 2 21.56 -7.51 -6.83
CA ASN A 2 21.58 -6.18 -7.45
C ASN A 2 20.32 -5.36 -7.17
N GLY A 3 19.38 -5.90 -6.36
CA GLY A 3 18.12 -5.26 -6.00
C GLY A 3 16.90 -5.94 -6.63
N PHE A 4 15.75 -5.30 -6.48
CA PHE A 4 14.51 -5.66 -7.15
C PHE A 4 13.70 -4.39 -7.44
N ASP A 5 12.94 -4.42 -8.53
CA ASP A 5 11.94 -3.43 -8.86
C ASP A 5 10.54 -3.94 -8.49
N LEU A 6 9.75 -3.08 -7.87
CA LEU A 6 8.35 -3.34 -7.53
C LEU A 6 7.44 -2.46 -8.39
N ILE A 7 6.60 -3.08 -9.20
CA ILE A 7 5.56 -2.39 -9.99
C ILE A 7 4.20 -2.81 -9.46
N LEU A 8 3.41 -1.84 -8.98
CA LEU A 8 2.07 -2.06 -8.49
C LEU A 8 1.06 -1.80 -9.61
N LEU A 9 0.20 -2.78 -9.86
CA LEU A 9 -0.87 -2.71 -10.86
C LEU A 9 -2.18 -3.13 -10.18
N PRO A 10 -3.34 -2.77 -10.76
CA PRO A 10 -4.63 -3.27 -10.27
C PRO A 10 -4.62 -4.80 -10.11
N GLY A 11 -4.96 -5.27 -8.90
CA GLY A 11 -5.01 -6.68 -8.52
C GLY A 11 -3.68 -7.44 -8.45
N LYS A 12 -2.52 -6.82 -8.68
CA LYS A 12 -1.22 -7.51 -8.57
C LYS A 12 -0.01 -6.60 -8.34
N ALA A 13 0.98 -7.16 -7.65
CA ALA A 13 2.33 -6.64 -7.57
C ALA A 13 3.26 -7.47 -8.46
N VAL A 14 4.08 -6.79 -9.23
CA VAL A 14 5.10 -7.40 -10.09
C VAL A 14 6.46 -7.09 -9.50
N ILE A 15 7.15 -8.12 -9.03
CA ILE A 15 8.50 -8.02 -8.50
C ILE A 15 9.45 -8.52 -9.59
N GLN A 16 10.35 -7.66 -10.04
CA GLN A 16 11.40 -8.01 -11.00
C GLN A 16 12.72 -8.00 -10.25
N THR A 17 13.43 -9.12 -10.26
CA THR A 17 14.73 -9.22 -9.58
C THR A 17 15.84 -9.37 -10.61
N ASP A 18 16.90 -8.58 -10.47
CA ASP A 18 18.16 -8.78 -11.20
C ASP A 18 18.95 -9.92 -10.54
N SER A 19 18.43 -11.14 -10.72
CA SER A 19 18.99 -12.36 -10.16
C SER A 19 19.28 -13.37 -11.27
N GLU A 20 20.45 -14.00 -11.19
CA GLU A 20 20.82 -15.16 -11.99
C GLU A 20 20.55 -16.41 -11.15
N ILE A 21 19.69 -17.31 -11.64
CA ILE A 21 19.29 -18.54 -10.96
C ILE A 21 19.86 -19.72 -11.74
N ASP A 22 20.70 -20.51 -11.09
CA ASP A 22 21.22 -21.76 -11.61
C ASP A 22 20.32 -22.93 -11.17
N LEU A 23 19.50 -23.45 -12.08
CA LEU A 23 18.66 -24.62 -11.85
C LEU A 23 19.40 -25.87 -12.29
N THR A 24 19.71 -26.77 -11.35
CA THR A 24 20.35 -28.05 -11.66
C THR A 24 19.38 -29.22 -11.50
N LYS A 25 19.14 -29.98 -12.57
CA LYS A 25 18.33 -31.21 -12.53
C LYS A 25 19.06 -32.34 -13.27
N SER A 26 19.30 -33.45 -12.57
CA SER A 26 19.93 -34.66 -13.14
C SER A 26 21.26 -34.41 -13.88
N GLY A 27 22.06 -33.44 -13.44
CA GLY A 27 23.38 -33.13 -14.02
C GLY A 27 23.39 -32.05 -15.10
N GLU A 28 22.22 -31.58 -15.54
CA GLU A 28 22.11 -30.39 -16.40
C GLU A 28 21.86 -29.15 -15.53
N THR A 29 22.69 -28.11 -15.73
CA THR A 29 22.52 -26.79 -15.11
C THR A 29 22.03 -25.81 -16.15
N THR A 30 20.89 -25.16 -15.88
CA THR A 30 20.31 -24.09 -16.70
C THR A 30 20.36 -22.79 -15.93
N LYS A 31 20.89 -21.75 -16.58
CA LYS A 31 20.98 -20.40 -16.02
C LYS A 31 19.78 -19.59 -16.50
N HIS A 32 19.02 -19.04 -15.57
CA HIS A 32 17.92 -18.12 -15.84
C HIS A 32 18.25 -16.76 -15.25
N SER A 33 18.32 -15.72 -16.08
CA SER A 33 18.36 -14.34 -15.61
C SER A 33 16.94 -13.79 -15.47
N ASP A 34 16.78 -12.80 -14.60
CA ASP A 34 15.61 -11.90 -14.54
C ASP A 34 14.31 -12.61 -14.13
N LEU A 35 14.29 -13.09 -12.89
CA LEU A 35 13.09 -13.66 -12.30
C LEU A 35 12.00 -12.59 -12.12
N LYS A 36 10.85 -12.83 -12.76
CA LYS A 36 9.63 -12.03 -12.60
C LYS A 36 8.60 -12.79 -11.78
N VAL A 37 8.26 -12.25 -10.61
CA VAL A 37 7.26 -12.81 -9.70
C VAL A 37 6.00 -11.94 -9.77
N ASN A 38 4.85 -12.56 -9.99
CA ASN A 38 3.55 -11.88 -9.92
C ASN A 38 2.84 -12.33 -8.64
N VAL A 39 2.52 -11.39 -7.77
CA VAL A 39 1.77 -11.62 -6.53
C VAL A 39 0.38 -11.01 -6.71
N LEU A 40 -0.67 -11.79 -6.50
CA LEU A 40 -2.03 -11.27 -6.46
C LEU A 40 -2.22 -10.49 -5.15
N THR A 41 -2.61 -9.22 -5.25
CA THR A 41 -2.76 -8.33 -4.09
C THR A 41 -3.67 -7.16 -4.45
N LYS A 42 -4.36 -6.60 -3.45
CA LYS A 42 -5.15 -5.37 -3.54
C LYS A 42 -4.39 -4.13 -3.07
N LEU A 43 -3.06 -4.24 -2.95
CA LEU A 43 -2.22 -3.14 -2.48
C LEU A 43 -2.33 -1.89 -3.37
N TYR A 44 -2.49 -2.05 -4.68
CA TYR A 44 -2.66 -0.91 -5.58
C TYR A 44 -3.93 -0.11 -5.23
N GLU A 45 -5.04 -0.81 -5.01
CA GLU A 45 -6.32 -0.21 -4.64
C GLU A 45 -6.25 0.41 -3.24
N ILE A 46 -5.60 -0.26 -2.28
CA ILE A 46 -5.36 0.31 -0.95
C ILE A 46 -4.56 1.62 -1.05
N LEU A 47 -3.53 1.68 -1.90
CA LEU A 47 -2.73 2.90 -2.04
C LEU A 47 -3.48 4.06 -2.70
N ILE A 48 -4.49 3.78 -3.53
CA ILE A 48 -5.41 4.82 -4.02
C ILE A 48 -6.18 5.42 -2.84
N VAL A 49 -6.68 4.59 -1.92
CA VAL A 49 -7.36 5.05 -0.70
C VAL A 49 -6.41 5.84 0.20
N VAL A 50 -5.17 5.38 0.37
CA VAL A 50 -4.13 6.13 1.12
C VAL A 50 -3.94 7.52 0.53
N GLN A 51 -3.82 7.64 -0.80
CA GLN A 51 -3.62 8.91 -1.46
C GLN A 51 -4.82 9.85 -1.24
N GLU A 52 -6.04 9.33 -1.28
CA GLU A 52 -7.25 10.10 -1.01
C GLU A 52 -7.28 10.63 0.43
N ILE A 53 -6.97 9.78 1.42
CA ILE A 53 -6.85 10.19 2.83
C ILE A 53 -5.81 11.30 2.98
N ILE A 54 -4.63 11.12 2.39
CA ILE A 54 -3.54 12.12 2.44
C ILE A 54 -4.00 13.45 1.82
N ASN A 55 -4.73 13.41 0.71
CA ASN A 55 -5.22 14.61 0.04
C ASN A 55 -6.23 15.36 0.93
N GLN A 56 -7.22 14.66 1.48
CA GLN A 56 -8.23 15.27 2.35
C GLN A 56 -7.63 15.79 3.65
N GLU A 57 -6.70 15.05 4.27
CA GLU A 57 -5.95 15.52 5.44
C GLU A 57 -5.11 16.76 5.12
N SER A 58 -4.53 16.84 3.92
CA SER A 58 -3.74 18.01 3.50
C SER A 58 -4.61 19.24 3.22
N GLU A 59 -5.82 19.05 2.69
CA GLU A 59 -6.72 20.14 2.30
C GLU A 59 -7.60 20.62 3.46
N PHE A 60 -8.17 19.68 4.22
CA PHE A 60 -9.18 19.95 5.24
C PHE A 60 -8.72 19.64 6.67
N CYS A 61 -7.51 19.11 6.86
CA CYS A 61 -6.99 18.69 8.16
C CYS A 61 -7.88 17.63 8.86
N ASN A 62 -8.71 16.95 8.07
CA ASN A 62 -9.61 15.89 8.52
C ASN A 62 -10.06 15.05 7.32
N PHE A 63 -10.07 13.73 7.49
CA PHE A 63 -10.71 12.77 6.58
C PHE A 63 -12.08 12.33 7.11
N ASP A 64 -13.10 12.27 6.24
CA ASP A 64 -14.43 11.75 6.62
C ASP A 64 -14.48 10.22 6.50
N GLU A 65 -14.03 9.53 7.55
CA GLU A 65 -14.01 8.07 7.63
C GLU A 65 -15.41 7.45 7.45
N LEU A 66 -16.43 8.02 8.09
CA LEU A 66 -17.78 7.46 8.08
C LEU A 66 -18.41 7.58 6.69
N GLY A 67 -18.27 8.74 6.06
CA GLY A 67 -18.73 8.97 4.69
C GLY A 67 -18.01 8.05 3.70
N PHE A 68 -16.69 7.89 3.84
CA PHE A 68 -15.90 7.02 2.98
C PHE A 68 -16.32 5.55 3.11
N ASN A 69 -16.40 5.02 4.33
CA ASN A 69 -16.80 3.63 4.58
C ASN A 69 -18.23 3.33 4.10
N LEU A 70 -19.13 4.32 4.09
CA LEU A 70 -20.47 4.18 3.53
C LEU A 70 -20.47 4.09 2.00
N LEU A 71 -19.62 4.86 1.33
CA LEU A 71 -19.54 4.92 -0.13
C LEU A 71 -18.73 3.75 -0.72
N TYR A 72 -17.74 3.26 0.01
CA TYR A 72 -16.81 2.21 -0.41
C TYR A 72 -16.81 1.04 0.58
N PRO A 73 -17.91 0.25 0.64
CA PRO A 73 -18.08 -0.81 1.63
C PRO A 73 -17.09 -1.98 1.47
N GLU A 74 -16.35 -2.05 0.37
CA GLU A 74 -15.26 -3.01 0.17
C GLU A 74 -14.01 -2.70 1.02
N PHE A 75 -13.92 -1.48 1.56
CA PHE A 75 -12.87 -1.04 2.48
C PHE A 75 -13.45 -0.77 3.86
N SER A 76 -12.62 -1.01 4.87
CA SER A 76 -12.82 -0.54 6.23
C SER A 76 -11.64 0.32 6.60
N VAL A 77 -11.87 1.63 6.71
CA VAL A 77 -10.89 2.60 7.21
C VAL A 77 -11.20 2.86 8.67
N GLU A 78 -10.17 2.81 9.52
CA GLU A 78 -10.26 3.16 10.94
C GLU A 78 -9.21 4.22 11.25
N GLU A 79 -9.61 5.33 11.88
CA GLU A 79 -8.69 6.34 12.39
C GLU A 79 -8.42 6.22 13.90
N THR A 80 -7.19 6.50 14.30
CA THR A 80 -6.79 6.61 15.71
C THR A 80 -5.94 7.86 15.90
N LYS A 81 -6.48 8.85 16.61
CA LYS A 81 -5.78 10.10 16.90
C LYS A 81 -4.85 9.94 18.10
N THR A 82 -3.62 10.43 17.97
CA THR A 82 -2.65 10.60 19.05
C THR A 82 -2.40 12.09 19.28
N GLU A 83 -1.51 12.47 20.20
CA GLU A 83 -1.24 13.89 20.50
C GLU A 83 -0.76 14.68 19.27
N ASP A 84 0.07 14.07 18.42
CA ASP A 84 0.73 14.75 17.29
C ASP A 84 0.44 14.12 15.92
N SER A 85 -0.34 13.04 15.84
CA SER A 85 -0.54 12.27 14.61
C SER A 85 -1.88 11.56 14.55
N THR A 86 -2.39 11.34 13.34
CA THR A 86 -3.51 10.43 13.11
C THR A 86 -2.99 9.18 12.45
N ILE A 87 -3.33 8.03 13.01
CA ILE A 87 -2.97 6.72 12.49
C ILE A 87 -4.18 6.14 11.77
N TYR A 88 -4.03 5.87 10.48
CA TYR A 88 -5.06 5.24 9.65
C TYR A 88 -4.73 3.78 9.43
N THR A 89 -5.75 2.93 9.59
CA THR A 89 -5.69 1.51 9.22
C THR A 89 -6.73 1.26 8.14
N ILE A 90 -6.27 0.87 6.95
CA ILE A 90 -7.13 0.50 5.83
C ILE A 90 -7.12 -1.02 5.74
N ASN A 91 -8.31 -1.61 5.68
CA ASN A 91 -8.51 -3.05 5.49
C ASN A 91 -9.36 -3.28 4.25
N GLN A 92 -8.88 -4.06 3.30
CA GLN A 92 -9.69 -4.55 2.18
C GLN A 92 -10.40 -5.83 2.65
N LEU A 93 -11.73 -5.85 2.62
CA LEU A 93 -12.51 -6.88 3.31
C LEU A 93 -12.47 -8.26 2.65
N GLU A 94 -12.31 -8.33 1.32
CA GLU A 94 -12.26 -9.59 0.56
C GLU A 94 -10.92 -10.32 0.72
N SER A 95 -9.79 -9.60 0.62
CA SER A 95 -8.43 -10.13 0.71
C SER A 95 -7.89 -10.14 2.14
N ASN A 96 -8.54 -9.42 3.07
CA ASN A 96 -8.06 -9.16 4.44
C ASN A 96 -6.68 -8.49 4.47
N GLU A 97 -6.28 -7.82 3.39
CA GLU A 97 -5.04 -7.08 3.33
C GLU A 97 -5.20 -5.77 4.11
N LYS A 98 -4.22 -5.52 4.97
CA LYS A 98 -4.20 -4.36 5.86
C LYS A 98 -3.00 -3.49 5.56
N PHE A 99 -3.23 -2.19 5.51
CA PHE A 99 -2.17 -1.20 5.41
C PHE A 99 -2.39 -0.14 6.49
N ARG A 100 -1.32 0.16 7.23
CA ARG A 100 -1.37 1.11 8.33
C ARG A 100 -0.30 2.18 8.12
N PHE A 101 -0.70 3.43 8.24
CA PHE A 101 0.19 4.58 8.08
C PHE A 101 -0.21 5.70 9.05
N ALA A 102 0.71 6.62 9.27
CA ALA A 102 0.50 7.76 10.16
C ALA A 102 0.67 9.05 9.37
N ILE A 103 -0.22 10.00 9.60
CA ILE A 103 -0.14 11.38 9.13
C ILE A 103 0.14 12.27 10.34
N ARG A 104 1.07 13.22 10.19
CA ARG A 104 1.31 14.23 11.23
C ARG A 104 0.09 15.14 11.33
N GLY A 105 -0.39 15.39 12.55
CA GLY A 105 -1.53 16.26 12.79
C GLY A 105 -1.31 17.65 12.17
N CYS A 106 -2.38 18.21 11.62
CA CYS A 106 -2.36 19.54 11.02
C CYS A 106 -2.03 20.61 12.07
N VAL A 107 -0.96 21.36 11.82
CA VAL A 107 -0.58 22.50 12.67
C VAL A 107 -1.35 23.72 12.16
N ILE A 108 -2.39 24.13 12.87
CA ILE A 108 -3.06 25.40 12.60
C ILE A 108 -2.07 26.52 12.95
N PRO A 109 -1.61 27.34 11.99
CA PRO A 109 -0.67 28.41 12.28
C PRO A 109 -1.30 29.42 13.25
N PRO A 110 -0.55 29.93 14.24
CA PRO A 110 -1.05 30.95 15.15
C PRO A 110 -1.30 32.25 14.37
N GLY A 111 -2.56 32.70 14.28
CA GLY A 111 -2.88 33.96 13.57
C GLY A 111 -4.29 34.12 13.00
N ILE A 112 -5.27 33.33 13.44
CA ILE A 112 -6.71 33.63 13.28
C ILE A 112 -7.29 34.13 14.59
#